data_AF-A0A2J5Q8W8-F1
#
_entry.id   AF-A0A2J5Q8W8-F1
#
_cell.length_a   1.000
_cell.length_b   1.000
_cell.length_c   1.000
_cell.angle_alpha   90.00
_cell.angle_beta   90.00
_cell.angle_gamma   90.00
#
_symmetry.space_group_name_H-M   'P 1'
#
loop_
_entity.id
_entity.type
_entity.pdbx_description
1 polymer ?
#
loop_
_entity_poly.entity_id
_entity_poly.type
_entity_poly.pdbx_seq_one_letter_code
_entity_poly.pdbx_strand_id
1 'polypeptide(L)'
;MEIKKEVYEEILRTLHDYYPDPLMSDGYQFLSDKYGESVLDGHLVYLSQKGLINCPHEYVYFDEDGHKIRNPIRGQGGWLINPTLTFITSSGIDYVQA
;
A
#
# COMPACT_ATOMS: atom_id res chain seq x y z
N MET A 1 3.32 -9.72 11.82
CA MET A 1 2.32 -9.82 10.72
C MET A 1 2.76 -10.94 9.79
N GLU A 2 1.82 -11.77 9.34
CA GLU A 2 2.06 -12.83 8.35
C GLU A 2 1.63 -12.36 6.96
N ILE A 3 2.43 -12.65 5.93
CA ILE A 3 2.10 -12.33 4.54
C ILE A 3 1.18 -13.43 3.99
N LYS A 4 -0.06 -13.06 3.68
CA LYS A 4 -1.08 -13.98 3.18
C LYS A 4 -1.17 -13.92 1.66
N LYS A 5 -1.20 -15.10 1.04
CA LYS A 5 -1.26 -15.26 -0.41
C LYS A 5 -2.47 -14.58 -1.05
N GLU A 6 -3.64 -14.84 -0.49
CA GLU A 6 -4.91 -14.25 -0.94
C GLU A 6 -4.90 -12.72 -1.00
N VAL A 7 -4.18 -12.05 -0.08
CA VAL A 7 -4.14 -10.58 0.00
C VAL A 7 -3.25 -10.03 -1.10
N TYR A 8 -2.03 -10.55 -1.27
CA TYR A 8 -1.15 -10.04 -2.33
C TYR A 8 -1.64 -10.38 -3.74
N GLU A 9 -2.32 -11.53 -3.93
CA GLU A 9 -2.94 -11.86 -5.21
C GLU A 9 -4.06 -10.88 -5.56
N GLU A 10 -4.89 -10.50 -4.59
CA GLU A 10 -5.93 -9.48 -4.81
C GLU A 10 -5.34 -8.12 -5.13
N ILE A 11 -4.29 -7.69 -4.43
CA ILE A 11 -3.59 -6.42 -4.73
C ILE A 11 -3.10 -6.41 -6.18
N LEU A 12 -2.45 -7.49 -6.62
CA LEU A 12 -1.94 -7.61 -7.99
C LEU A 12 -3.06 -7.66 -9.03
N ARG A 13 -4.19 -8.35 -8.74
CA ARG A 13 -5.37 -8.35 -9.61
C ARG A 13 -5.98 -6.96 -9.73
N THR A 14 -6.12 -6.28 -8.60
CA THR A 14 -6.64 -4.90 -8.56
C THR A 14 -5.74 -3.98 -9.39
N LEU A 15 -4.42 -4.08 -9.25
CA LEU A 15 -3.49 -3.31 -10.09
C LEU A 15 -3.62 -3.65 -11.58
N HIS A 16 -3.80 -4.92 -11.92
CA HIS A 16 -3.99 -5.36 -13.30
C HIS A 16 -5.27 -4.79 -13.92
N ASP A 17 -6.37 -4.71 -13.18
CA ASP A 17 -7.64 -4.18 -13.68
C ASP A 17 -7.60 -2.68 -14.00
N TYR A 18 -6.66 -1.95 -13.40
CA TYR A 18 -6.47 -0.50 -13.61
C TYR A 18 -5.34 -0.20 -14.59
N TYR A 19 -4.56 -1.20 -15.02
CA TYR A 19 -3.46 -1.00 -15.96
C TYR A 19 -3.92 -0.29 -17.25
N PRO A 20 -3.17 0.70 -17.77
CA PRO A 20 -1.83 1.15 -17.35
C PRO A 20 -1.81 2.22 -16.24
N ASP A 21 -2.97 2.57 -15.70
CA ASP A 21 -3.07 3.62 -14.70
C ASP A 21 -2.60 3.14 -13.31
N PRO A 22 -1.95 4.01 -12.51
CA PRO A 22 -1.60 3.70 -11.14
C PRO A 22 -2.84 3.51 -10.26
N LEU A 23 -2.70 2.67 -9.24
CA LEU A 23 -3.64 2.67 -8.13
C LEU A 23 -3.37 3.90 -7.25
N MET A 24 -4.30 4.84 -7.30
CA MET A 24 -4.27 6.12 -6.57
C MET A 24 -4.88 5.98 -5.17
N SER A 25 -5.11 7.10 -4.48
CA SER A 25 -5.76 7.15 -3.16
C SER A 25 -7.04 6.32 -3.07
N ASP A 26 -7.90 6.35 -4.09
CA ASP A 26 -9.21 5.69 -4.07
C ASP A 26 -9.08 4.16 -4.12
N GLY A 27 -8.13 3.67 -4.91
CA GLY A 27 -7.85 2.24 -5.00
C GLY A 27 -7.10 1.72 -3.77
N TYR A 28 -6.21 2.54 -3.19
CA TYR A 28 -5.64 2.24 -1.88
C TYR A 28 -6.74 2.18 -0.82
N GLN A 29 -7.66 3.16 -0.78
CA GLN A 29 -8.78 3.19 0.17
C GLN A 29 -9.65 1.95 0.03
N PHE A 30 -9.99 1.54 -1.20
CA PHE A 30 -10.74 0.31 -1.45
C PHE A 30 -10.06 -0.94 -0.85
N LEU A 31 -8.75 -1.09 -1.05
CA LEU A 31 -7.99 -2.20 -0.48
C LEU A 31 -7.87 -2.09 1.04
N SER A 32 -7.73 -0.86 1.55
CA SER A 32 -7.61 -0.56 2.98
C SER A 32 -8.91 -0.89 3.72
N ASP A 33 -10.06 -0.50 3.19
CA ASP A 33 -11.39 -0.80 3.75
C ASP A 33 -11.62 -2.32 3.85
N LYS A 34 -11.04 -3.10 2.93
CA LYS A 34 -11.19 -4.55 2.87
C LYS A 34 -10.27 -5.31 3.82
N TYR A 35 -9.02 -4.88 3.97
CA TYR A 35 -7.99 -5.64 4.70
C TYR A 35 -7.49 -4.96 5.98
N GLY A 36 -7.78 -3.68 6.15
CA GLY A 36 -7.18 -2.79 7.16
C GLY A 36 -5.81 -2.28 6.74
N GLU A 37 -5.54 -1.00 6.99
CA GLU A 37 -4.29 -0.30 6.62
C GLU A 37 -3.04 -1.06 7.07
N SER A 38 -2.99 -1.49 8.34
CA SER A 38 -1.81 -2.18 8.87
C SER A 38 -1.50 -3.50 8.16
N VAL A 39 -2.53 -4.20 7.65
CA VAL A 39 -2.33 -5.44 6.89
C VAL A 39 -1.92 -5.10 5.47
N LEU A 40 -2.63 -4.16 4.82
CA LEU A 40 -2.35 -3.73 3.46
C LEU A 40 -0.91 -3.23 3.32
N ASP A 41 -0.48 -2.33 4.21
CA ASP A 41 0.85 -1.73 4.18
C ASP A 41 1.96 -2.77 4.18
N GLY A 42 1.85 -3.77 5.05
CA GLY A 42 2.85 -4.83 5.11
C GLY A 42 2.91 -5.68 3.83
N HIS A 43 1.79 -5.85 3.12
CA HIS A 43 1.77 -6.56 1.84
C HIS A 43 2.31 -5.70 0.70
N LEU A 44 2.01 -4.38 0.68
CA LEU A 44 2.57 -3.45 -0.30
C LEU A 44 4.10 -3.38 -0.19
N VAL A 45 4.63 -3.32 1.04
CA VAL A 45 6.07 -3.36 1.30
C VAL A 45 6.68 -4.65 0.79
N TYR A 46 6.05 -5.79 1.09
CA TYR A 46 6.52 -7.08 0.62
C TYR A 46 6.56 -7.13 -0.91
N LEU A 47 5.47 -6.76 -1.58
CA LEU A 47 5.37 -6.76 -3.05
C LEU A 47 6.40 -5.83 -3.69
N SER A 48 6.62 -4.65 -3.11
CA SER A 48 7.59 -3.70 -3.63
C SER A 48 9.03 -4.16 -3.43
N GLN A 49 9.36 -4.77 -2.27
CA GLN A 49 10.65 -5.40 -2.04
C GLN A 49 10.92 -6.59 -2.97
N LYS A 50 9.86 -7.26 -3.45
CA LYS A 50 9.95 -8.31 -4.48
C LYS A 50 10.04 -7.75 -5.90
N GLY A 51 9.93 -6.43 -6.09
CA GLY A 51 9.97 -5.78 -7.40
C GLY A 51 8.71 -6.01 -8.24
N LEU A 52 7.62 -6.49 -7.65
CA LEU A 52 6.37 -6.76 -8.35
C LEU A 52 5.55 -5.48 -8.59
N ILE A 53 5.72 -4.50 -7.71
CA ILE A 53 5.07 -3.19 -7.78
C ILE A 53 6.10 -2.11 -7.46
N ASN A 54 5.87 -0.91 -7.97
CA ASN A 54 6.53 0.30 -7.49
C ASN A 54 5.55 1.04 -6.58
N CYS A 55 5.95 1.24 -5.34
CA CYS A 55 5.18 1.95 -4.33
C CYS A 55 6.18 2.83 -3.56
N PRO A 56 6.24 4.16 -3.80
CA PRO A 56 7.04 5.05 -2.98
C PRO A 56 6.48 5.06 -1.54
N HIS A 57 7.16 4.41 -0.60
CA HIS A 57 6.72 4.33 0.79
C HIS A 57 7.19 5.57 1.56
N GLU A 58 6.34 6.57 1.71
CA GLU A 58 6.54 7.59 2.75
C GLU A 58 5.79 7.13 4.01
N TYR A 59 6.54 6.79 5.06
CA TYR A 59 5.95 6.46 6.35
C TYR A 59 5.69 7.70 7.17
N VAL A 60 4.48 7.78 7.72
CA VAL A 60 4.04 8.86 8.59
C VAL A 60 3.46 8.26 9.86
N TYR A 61 3.70 8.92 11.00
CA TYR A 61 3.09 8.52 12.26
C TYR A 61 1.76 9.25 12.44
N PHE A 62 0.70 8.48 12.66
CA PHE A 62 -0.65 9.01 12.89
C PHE A 62 -1.12 8.67 14.30
N ASP A 63 -1.91 9.57 14.91
CA ASP A 63 -2.64 9.27 16.15
C ASP A 63 -3.90 8.42 15.88
N GLU A 64 -4.59 8.02 16.95
CA GLU A 64 -5.83 7.22 16.86
C GLU A 64 -6.98 7.95 16.12
N ASP A 65 -6.91 9.28 16.03
CA ASP A 65 -7.88 10.14 15.34
C ASP A 65 -7.49 10.38 13.86
N GLY A 66 -6.36 9.82 13.39
CA GLY A 66 -5.88 9.95 12.01
C GLY A 66 -5.09 11.23 11.73
N HIS A 67 -4.63 11.97 12.75
CA HIS A 67 -3.79 13.15 12.56
C HIS A 67 -2.30 12.81 12.53
N LYS A 68 -1.57 13.45 11.62
CA LYS A 68 -0.12 13.32 11.49
C LYS A 68 0.61 13.89 12.71
N ILE A 69 1.36 13.06 13.42
CA ILE A 69 2.26 13.46 14.51
C ILE A 69 3.68 13.63 13.96
N ARG A 70 4.31 14.78 14.25
CA ARG A 70 5.70 15.07 13.82
C ARG A 70 6.77 14.62 14.81
N ASN A 71 6.43 14.52 16.10
CA ASN A 71 7.34 14.10 17.18
C ASN A 71 6.68 12.95 17.95
N PRO A 72 6.73 11.71 17.42
CA PRO A 72 5.99 10.59 17.98
C PRO A 72 6.53 10.15 19.35
N ILE A 73 5.64 9.96 20.32
CA ILE A 73 5.93 9.26 21.58
C ILE A 73 5.34 7.85 21.48
N ARG A 74 6.09 6.85 21.97
CA ARG A 74 5.65 5.45 21.95
C ARG A 74 4.27 5.31 22.60
N GLY A 75 3.33 4.74 21.86
CA GLY A 75 1.96 4.47 22.33
C GLY A 75 0.93 5.54 21.97
N GLN A 76 1.31 6.60 21.24
CA GLN A 76 0.38 7.63 20.77
C GLN A 76 -0.27 7.33 19.42
N GLY A 77 0.03 6.17 18.81
CA GLY A 77 -0.47 5.81 17.50
C GLY A 77 0.43 4.82 16.75
N GLY A 78 0.41 4.89 15.41
CA GLY A 78 1.07 3.92 14.53
C GLY A 78 1.80 4.55 13.35
N TRP A 79 2.80 3.82 12.84
CA TRP A 79 3.41 4.12 11.53
C TRP A 79 2.57 3.50 10.43
N LEU A 80 2.17 4.31 9.46
CA LEU A 80 1.40 3.90 8.29
C LEU A 80 2.04 4.50 7.04
N ILE A 81 1.82 3.86 5.90
CA ILE A 81 2.14 4.44 4.60
C ILE A 81 1.21 5.63 4.38
N ASN A 82 1.74 6.77 3.93
CA ASN A 82 0.93 7.94 3.66
C ASN A 82 0.05 7.74 2.41
N PRO A 83 -1.28 7.54 2.55
CA PRO A 83 -2.14 7.21 1.42
C PRO A 83 -2.27 8.37 0.42
N THR A 84 -2.12 9.62 0.88
CA THR A 84 -2.23 10.82 0.03
C THR A 84 -1.09 10.99 -0.97
N LEU A 85 0.03 10.29 -0.74
CA LEU A 85 1.21 10.30 -1.60
C LEU A 85 1.47 8.92 -2.22
N THR A 86 0.60 7.96 -1.95
CA THR A 86 0.75 6.59 -2.41
C THR A 86 0.26 6.46 -3.85
N PHE A 87 1.21 6.19 -4.74
CA PHE A 87 0.98 5.79 -6.12
C PHE A 87 1.54 4.40 -6.27
N ILE A 88 0.67 3.40 -6.46
CA ILE A 88 1.11 2.02 -6.65
C ILE A 88 1.03 1.72 -8.14
N THR A 89 2.17 1.50 -8.78
CA THR A 89 2.22 1.08 -10.19
C THR A 89 2.71 -0.34 -10.32
N SER A 90 2.26 -1.01 -11.38
CA SER A 90 2.69 -2.35 -11.73
C SER A 90 3.99 -2.32 -12.53
N SER A 91 5.10 -1.89 -11.92
CA SER A 91 6.42 -1.86 -12.59
C SER A 91 6.94 -3.24 -13.04
N GLY A 92 6.23 -4.33 -12.73
CA GLY A 92 6.49 -5.70 -13.19
C GLY A 92 5.42 -6.33 -14.09
N ILE A 93 4.30 -5.64 -14.39
CA ILE A 93 3.28 -6.14 -15.34
C ILE A 93 3.61 -5.70 -16.79
N ASP A 94 4.51 -4.74 -16.95
CA ASP A 94 5.00 -4.24 -18.25
C ASP A 94 5.68 -5.29 -19.15
N TYR A 95 5.79 -6.56 -18.72
CA TYR A 95 6.41 -7.64 -19.50
C TYR A 95 5.43 -8.54 -20.27
N VAL A 96 4.27 -8.04 -20.70
CA VAL A 96 3.35 -8.79 -21.59
C VAL A 96 3.04 -8.09 -22.92
N GLN A 97 3.75 -7.00 -23.27
CA GLN A 97 3.74 -6.48 -24.64
C GLN A 97 5.14 -6.01 -25.07
N ALA A 98 6.02 -6.96 -25.36
CA ALA A 98 7.19 -6.78 -26.23
C ALA A 98 7.41 -8.05 -27.07
#